data_AF-A0AB33ZV14-F1
#
_entry.id   AF-A0AB33ZV14-F1
#
_cell.length_a   1.000
_cell.length_b   1.000
_cell.length_c   1.000
_cell.angle_alpha   90.00
_cell.angle_beta   90.00
_cell.angle_gamma   90.00
#
_symmetry.space_group_name_H-M   'P 1'
#
loop_
_entity.id
_entity.type
_entity.pdbx_description
1 polymer ?
#
loop_
_entity_poly.entity_id
_entity_poly.type
_entity_poly.pdbx_seq_one_letter_code
_entity_poly.pdbx_strand_id
1 'polypeptide(L)'
;MTSIAREHNLSVNTVQRVLESCSSKFYDRFERLPEHLAFDEFKGVGKKLHFICLDGDSHQVVQILRTRFKPEILHYFYKFSPKARAMVKTVTMDLNCYYPIVARELFPNAQIVIDRFHMVQMLTRSFNSLRVQTMKQFKKQSREYKLLKSTWKLYLMKYDKLNKKTPYYDWHFKDYLTQEHVVLDGLDCSKELENTYWVMQDFMAAIQNKDEKKIIHLLHSKQAVGKQMHQTLLTFKRNYTGVLNGISSSYSNGCLEGVNRKIKQIERTTYGYSNFRHLLIRIRLEENIIKEKEPNSFFKLSDSFSKTIHQQNLINSPYFY
;
A
#
# COMPACT_ATOMS: atom_id res chain seq x y z
N MET A 1 8.47 -7.41 -25.44
CA MET A 1 8.67 -6.85 -26.79
C MET A 1 9.32 -7.86 -27.72
N THR A 2 10.45 -8.47 -27.34
CA THR A 2 11.15 -9.49 -28.17
C THR A 2 10.32 -10.74 -28.44
N SER A 3 9.55 -11.22 -27.47
CA SER A 3 8.65 -12.37 -27.67
C SER A 3 7.55 -12.07 -28.70
N ILE A 4 6.85 -10.94 -28.58
CA ILE A 4 5.85 -10.47 -29.56
C ILE A 4 6.46 -10.29 -30.95
N ALA A 5 7.66 -9.74 -31.03
CA ALA A 5 8.38 -9.56 -32.29
C ALA A 5 8.67 -10.91 -32.98
N ARG A 6 9.07 -11.94 -32.22
CA ARG A 6 9.28 -13.30 -32.73
C ARG A 6 7.98 -13.99 -33.14
N GLU A 7 6.93 -13.85 -32.34
CA GLU A 7 5.62 -14.46 -32.59
C GLU A 7 4.97 -13.92 -33.88
N HIS A 8 5.12 -12.62 -34.14
CA HIS A 8 4.55 -11.97 -35.32
C HIS A 8 5.54 -11.76 -36.48
N ASN A 9 6.76 -12.30 -36.38
CA ASN A 9 7.83 -12.10 -37.39
C ASN A 9 8.10 -10.62 -37.73
N LEU A 10 8.06 -9.75 -36.72
CA LEU A 10 8.30 -8.31 -36.84
C LEU A 10 9.64 -7.90 -36.22
N SER A 11 10.19 -6.77 -36.66
CA SER A 11 11.32 -6.16 -35.96
C SER A 11 10.88 -5.60 -34.59
N VAL A 12 11.78 -5.64 -33.60
CA VAL A 12 11.54 -5.06 -32.27
C VAL A 12 11.20 -3.55 -32.38
N ASN A 13 11.81 -2.85 -33.33
CA ASN A 13 11.55 -1.43 -33.61
C ASN A 13 10.13 -1.19 -34.14
N THR A 14 9.56 -2.13 -34.91
CA THR A 14 8.17 -2.04 -35.37
C THR A 14 7.22 -2.19 -34.18
N VAL A 15 7.46 -3.16 -33.30
CA VAL A 15 6.65 -3.35 -32.08
C VAL A 15 6.72 -2.13 -31.15
N GLN A 16 7.91 -1.52 -31.02
CA GLN A 16 8.07 -0.27 -30.25
C GLN A 16 7.29 0.89 -30.84
N ARG A 17 7.31 1.08 -32.17
CA ARG A 17 6.54 2.13 -32.84
C ARG A 17 5.03 1.95 -32.64
N VAL A 18 4.53 0.71 -32.69
CA VAL A 18 3.11 0.40 -32.41
C VAL A 18 2.77 0.67 -30.94
N LEU A 19 3.67 0.34 -30.01
CA LEU A 19 3.48 0.68 -28.60
C LEU A 19 3.43 2.20 -28.40
N GLU A 20 4.31 2.95 -29.07
CA GLU A 20 4.32 4.41 -29.00
C GLU A 20 3.09 5.04 -29.64
N SER A 21 2.52 4.46 -30.70
CA SER A 21 1.27 4.95 -31.29
C SER A 21 0.09 4.82 -30.33
N CYS A 22 0.14 3.86 -29.39
CA CYS A 22 -0.86 3.75 -28.33
C CYS A 22 -0.77 4.89 -27.30
N SER A 23 0.37 5.61 -27.22
CA SER A 23 0.56 6.69 -26.24
C SER A 23 -0.37 7.88 -26.43
N SER A 24 -0.79 8.15 -27.67
CA SER A 24 -1.73 9.24 -28.00
C SER A 24 -3.13 9.05 -27.40
N LYS A 25 -3.47 7.84 -26.96
CA LYS A 25 -4.77 7.54 -26.32
C LYS A 25 -4.84 8.00 -24.86
N PHE A 26 -3.73 8.47 -24.29
CA PHE A 26 -3.61 8.76 -22.86
C PHE A 26 -3.31 10.25 -22.60
N TYR A 27 -4.21 11.14 -22.98
CA TYR A 27 -4.12 12.55 -22.58
C TYR A 27 -4.59 12.74 -21.14
N ASP A 28 -3.83 13.51 -20.37
CA ASP A 28 -4.24 13.93 -19.03
C ASP A 28 -5.33 15.00 -19.15
N ARG A 29 -6.52 14.71 -18.61
CA ARG A 29 -7.61 15.69 -18.52
C ARG A 29 -7.40 16.55 -17.28
N PHE A 30 -7.09 17.83 -17.46
CA PHE A 30 -6.80 18.76 -16.36
C PHE A 30 -8.05 19.47 -15.79
N GLU A 31 -9.25 18.98 -16.14
CA GLU A 31 -10.53 19.62 -15.76
C GLU A 31 -10.94 19.32 -14.32
N ARG A 32 -10.69 18.09 -13.84
CA ARG A 32 -11.12 17.63 -12.52
C ARG A 32 -10.05 16.75 -11.87
N LEU A 33 -9.88 16.94 -10.56
CA LEU A 33 -9.14 16.04 -9.70
C LEU A 33 -10.11 15.21 -8.84
N PRO A 34 -9.77 13.96 -8.52
CA PRO A 34 -10.50 13.17 -7.53
C PRO A 34 -10.54 13.87 -6.16
N GLU A 35 -11.61 13.63 -5.40
CA GLU A 35 -11.78 14.20 -4.05
C GLU A 35 -10.84 13.54 -3.04
N HIS A 36 -10.50 12.27 -3.27
CA HIS A 36 -9.65 11.47 -2.41
C HIS A 36 -8.43 11.03 -3.22
N LEU A 37 -7.24 11.45 -2.80
CA LEU A 37 -5.99 11.09 -3.47
C LEU A 37 -5.15 10.20 -2.58
N ALA A 38 -4.37 9.31 -3.20
CA ALA A 38 -3.42 8.46 -2.50
C ALA A 38 -2.04 8.57 -3.16
N PHE A 39 -1.02 8.91 -2.37
CA PHE A 39 0.36 9.16 -2.80
C PHE A 39 1.30 8.06 -2.29
N ASP A 40 2.16 7.56 -3.18
CA ASP A 40 3.24 6.63 -2.83
C ASP A 40 4.37 6.69 -3.87
N GLU A 41 5.40 5.88 -3.65
CA GLU A 41 6.55 5.70 -4.50
C GLU A 41 6.70 4.23 -4.90
N PHE A 42 7.02 3.98 -6.16
CA PHE A 42 7.45 2.66 -6.60
C PHE A 42 8.84 2.71 -7.23
N LYS A 43 9.56 1.60 -7.06
CA LYS A 43 10.86 1.42 -7.69
C LYS A 43 10.63 0.88 -9.10
N GLY A 44 11.15 1.59 -10.11
CA GLY A 44 11.02 1.18 -11.51
C GLY A 44 12.31 1.31 -12.30
N VAL A 45 12.20 1.86 -13.51
CA VAL A 45 13.29 1.98 -14.50
C VAL A 45 14.58 2.54 -13.88
N GLY A 46 15.68 1.81 -14.09
CA GLY A 46 17.00 2.19 -13.55
C GLY A 46 17.11 2.09 -12.03
N LYS A 47 16.24 1.31 -11.38
CA LYS A 47 16.17 1.15 -9.91
C LYS A 47 15.88 2.46 -9.17
N LYS A 48 15.32 3.46 -9.86
CA LYS A 48 14.93 4.77 -9.30
C LYS A 48 13.51 4.71 -8.74
N LEU A 49 13.20 5.62 -7.82
CA LEU A 49 11.87 5.79 -7.25
C LEU A 49 11.07 6.80 -8.07
N HIS A 50 9.88 6.39 -8.45
CA HIS A 50 8.90 7.13 -9.23
C HIS A 50 7.69 7.44 -8.37
N PHE A 51 7.10 8.62 -8.56
CA PHE A 51 5.88 9.00 -7.84
C PHE A 51 4.66 8.40 -8.53
N ILE A 52 3.72 7.91 -7.72
CA ILE A 52 2.42 7.42 -8.18
C ILE A 52 1.31 8.07 -7.35
N CYS A 53 0.25 8.48 -8.07
CA CYS A 53 -0.96 9.05 -7.51
C CYS A 53 -2.15 8.24 -7.99
N LEU A 54 -2.97 7.77 -7.06
CA LEU A 54 -4.25 7.12 -7.34
C LEU A 54 -5.42 7.97 -6.86
N ASP A 55 -6.58 7.68 -7.44
CA ASP A 55 -7.88 8.02 -6.88
C ASP A 55 -8.20 7.07 -5.72
N GLY A 56 -8.53 7.63 -4.56
CA GLY A 56 -8.86 6.89 -3.35
C GLY A 56 -10.17 6.12 -3.43
N ASP A 57 -11.10 6.50 -4.32
CA ASP A 57 -12.38 5.81 -4.47
C ASP A 57 -12.33 4.77 -5.59
N SER A 58 -11.96 5.19 -6.81
CA SER A 58 -11.95 4.30 -7.97
C SER A 58 -10.70 3.42 -8.09
N HIS A 59 -9.67 3.69 -7.26
CA HIS A 59 -8.35 3.06 -7.31
C HIS A 59 -7.65 3.19 -8.67
N GLN A 60 -8.10 4.10 -9.53
CA GLN A 60 -7.49 4.33 -10.84
C GLN A 60 -6.22 5.18 -10.70
N VAL A 61 -5.24 4.88 -11.55
CA VAL A 61 -4.02 5.69 -11.66
C VAL A 61 -4.36 7.06 -12.22
N VAL A 62 -4.24 8.08 -11.37
CA VAL A 62 -4.37 9.50 -11.77
C VAL A 62 -3.12 9.90 -12.52
N GLN A 63 -1.96 9.68 -11.91
CA GLN A 63 -0.68 9.99 -12.57
C GLN A 63 0.49 9.20 -12.02
N ILE A 64 1.46 8.94 -12.92
CA ILE A 64 2.78 8.42 -12.59
C ILE A 64 3.84 9.39 -13.12
N LEU A 65 4.70 9.89 -12.23
CA LEU A 65 5.78 10.83 -12.58
C LEU A 65 7.15 10.15 -12.51
N ARG A 66 8.06 10.61 -13.38
CA ARG A 66 9.40 10.02 -13.50
C ARG A 66 10.26 10.24 -12.27
N THR A 67 10.06 11.32 -11.52
CA THR A 67 10.72 11.50 -10.23
C THR A 67 9.71 11.75 -9.12
N ARG A 68 10.20 11.54 -7.90
CA ARG A 68 9.52 11.84 -6.64
C ARG A 68 9.91 13.20 -6.07
N PHE A 69 10.50 14.09 -6.86
CA PHE A 69 10.98 15.36 -6.32
C PHE A 69 9.89 16.41 -6.33
N LYS A 70 9.87 17.25 -5.27
CA LYS A 70 8.89 18.33 -5.08
C LYS A 70 8.66 19.17 -6.34
N PRO A 71 9.69 19.66 -7.07
CA PRO A 71 9.48 20.53 -8.24
C PRO A 71 8.64 19.87 -9.35
N GLU A 72 8.87 18.59 -9.63
CA GLU A 72 8.13 17.88 -10.69
C GLU A 72 6.67 17.63 -10.30
N ILE A 73 6.44 17.27 -9.04
CA ILE A 73 5.09 17.06 -8.50
C ILE A 73 4.30 18.37 -8.53
N LEU A 74 4.90 19.46 -8.06
CA LEU A 74 4.30 20.79 -8.12
C LEU A 74 4.01 21.20 -9.56
N HIS A 75 4.98 21.05 -10.47
CA HIS A 75 4.81 21.39 -11.88
C HIS A 75 3.63 20.63 -12.52
N TYR A 76 3.42 19.35 -12.15
CA TYR A 76 2.28 18.58 -12.63
C TYR A 76 0.96 19.12 -12.07
N PHE A 77 0.85 19.27 -10.74
CA PHE A 77 -0.41 19.65 -10.10
C PHE A 77 -0.78 21.13 -10.30
N TYR A 78 0.17 22.03 -10.57
CA TYR A 78 -0.13 23.42 -10.91
C TYR A 78 -0.78 23.60 -12.29
N LYS A 79 -0.83 22.55 -13.13
CA LYS A 79 -1.61 22.56 -14.37
C LYS A 79 -3.13 22.53 -14.12
N PHE A 80 -3.55 22.07 -12.94
CA PHE A 80 -4.96 22.08 -12.55
C PHE A 80 -5.37 23.44 -12.00
N SER A 81 -6.61 23.84 -12.28
CA SER A 81 -7.15 25.09 -11.76
C SER A 81 -7.15 25.12 -10.22
N PRO A 82 -7.01 26.30 -9.59
CA PRO A 82 -7.10 26.41 -8.13
C PRO A 82 -8.40 25.84 -7.56
N LYS A 83 -9.52 25.99 -8.30
CA LYS A 83 -10.81 25.40 -7.93
C LYS A 83 -10.75 23.88 -7.89
N ALA A 84 -10.17 23.23 -8.90
CA ALA A 84 -10.03 21.77 -8.92
C ALA A 84 -9.15 21.27 -7.76
N ARG A 85 -8.08 22.00 -7.42
CA ARG A 85 -7.23 21.64 -6.27
C ARG A 85 -7.91 21.83 -4.91
N ALA A 86 -8.76 22.85 -4.78
CA ALA A 86 -9.52 23.10 -3.56
C ALA A 86 -10.64 22.06 -3.30
N MET A 87 -11.04 21.29 -4.32
CA MET A 87 -12.05 20.22 -4.20
C MET A 87 -11.50 18.93 -3.59
N VAL A 88 -10.18 18.77 -3.52
CA VAL A 88 -9.55 17.60 -2.89
C VAL A 88 -9.82 17.65 -1.38
N LYS A 89 -10.49 16.61 -0.87
CA LYS A 89 -10.89 16.47 0.53
C LYS A 89 -9.87 15.71 1.36
N THR A 90 -9.27 14.66 0.81
CA THR A 90 -8.24 13.89 1.52
C THR A 90 -7.05 13.54 0.66
N VAL A 91 -5.88 13.49 1.27
CA VAL A 91 -4.66 12.94 0.67
C VAL A 91 -4.08 11.91 1.61
N THR A 92 -4.14 10.64 1.20
CA THR A 92 -3.54 9.52 1.91
C THR A 92 -2.08 9.38 1.49
N MET A 93 -1.17 9.26 2.44
CA MET A 93 0.25 9.16 2.17
C MET A 93 0.99 8.44 3.30
N ASP A 94 2.21 8.01 2.99
CA ASP A 94 3.13 7.47 3.99
C ASP A 94 3.76 8.58 4.83
N LEU A 95 4.40 8.20 5.94
CA LEU A 95 5.17 9.10 6.80
C LEU A 95 6.51 9.48 6.16
N ASN A 96 6.43 10.26 5.08
CA ASN A 96 7.55 10.99 4.52
C ASN A 96 7.53 12.42 5.09
N CYS A 97 8.69 13.01 5.37
CA CYS A 97 8.75 14.39 5.83
C CYS A 97 8.33 15.41 4.75
N TYR A 98 8.46 15.06 3.46
CA TYR A 98 8.25 16.01 2.37
C TYR A 98 6.81 16.02 1.82
N TYR A 99 6.15 14.86 1.68
CA TYR A 99 4.80 14.78 1.09
C TYR A 99 3.75 15.61 1.83
N PRO A 100 3.70 15.63 3.18
CA PRO A 100 2.75 16.47 3.91
C PRO A 100 2.90 17.95 3.57
N ILE A 101 4.14 18.43 3.36
CA ILE A 101 4.41 19.82 2.98
C ILE A 101 3.87 20.10 1.58
N VAL A 102 4.16 19.19 0.63
CA VAL A 102 3.69 19.31 -0.76
C VAL A 102 2.18 19.23 -0.85
N ALA A 103 1.54 18.33 -0.11
CA ALA A 103 0.09 18.18 -0.10
C ALA A 103 -0.63 19.42 0.45
N ARG A 104 -0.11 20.03 1.53
CA ARG A 104 -0.67 21.30 2.06
C ARG A 104 -0.53 22.46 1.07
N GLU A 105 0.58 22.52 0.35
CA GLU A 105 0.81 23.55 -0.67
C GLU A 105 -0.13 23.37 -1.88
N LEU A 106 -0.33 22.12 -2.29
CA LEU A 106 -1.15 21.81 -3.46
C LEU A 106 -2.65 21.87 -3.17
N PHE A 107 -3.08 21.36 -2.02
CA PHE A 107 -4.49 21.13 -1.67
C PHE A 107 -4.82 21.77 -0.31
N PRO A 108 -5.26 23.04 -0.30
CA PRO A 108 -5.42 23.80 0.94
C PRO A 108 -6.52 23.24 1.86
N ASN A 109 -7.56 22.60 1.30
CA ASN A 109 -8.69 22.07 2.06
C ASN A 109 -8.54 20.58 2.41
N ALA A 110 -7.48 19.92 1.95
CA ALA A 110 -7.37 18.47 2.07
C ALA A 110 -6.87 18.06 3.45
N GLN A 111 -7.55 17.09 4.05
CA GLN A 111 -7.07 16.40 5.24
C GLN A 111 -5.98 15.40 4.85
N ILE A 112 -4.83 15.51 5.50
CA ILE A 112 -3.76 14.52 5.35
C ILE A 112 -4.14 13.30 6.17
N VAL A 113 -4.11 12.13 5.54
CA VAL A 113 -4.39 10.83 6.15
C VAL A 113 -3.09 10.03 6.10
N ILE A 114 -2.55 9.65 7.27
CA ILE A 114 -1.36 8.80 7.31
C ILE A 114 -1.77 7.34 7.18
N ASP A 115 -1.04 6.60 6.35
CA ASP A 115 -1.32 5.20 6.14
C ASP A 115 -1.04 4.33 7.39
N ARG A 116 -2.07 3.60 7.82
CA ARG A 116 -2.06 2.74 9.01
C ARG A 116 -1.06 1.59 8.89
N PHE A 117 -0.90 1.01 7.69
CA PHE A 117 0.05 -0.08 7.49
C PHE A 117 1.47 0.43 7.71
N HIS A 118 1.82 1.59 7.16
CA HIS A 118 3.12 2.22 7.40
C HIS A 118 3.35 2.58 8.88
N MET A 119 2.33 3.04 9.60
CA MET A 119 2.43 3.25 11.05
C MET A 119 2.79 1.95 11.80
N VAL A 120 2.06 0.86 11.55
CA VAL A 120 2.35 -0.46 12.15
C VAL A 120 3.74 -0.96 11.73
N GLN A 121 4.13 -0.73 10.49
CA GLN A 121 5.44 -1.11 9.98
C GLN A 121 6.58 -0.36 10.68
N MET A 122 6.43 0.94 10.95
CA MET A 122 7.42 1.71 11.71
C MET A 122 7.57 1.22 13.15
N LEU A 123 6.46 0.93 13.83
CA LEU A 123 6.45 0.39 15.19
C LEU A 123 7.17 -0.96 15.26
N THR A 124 6.76 -1.90 14.40
CA THR A 124 7.35 -3.26 14.35
C THR A 124 8.83 -3.24 13.98
N ARG A 125 9.25 -2.39 13.04
CA ARG A 125 10.68 -2.20 12.71
C ARG A 125 11.48 -1.65 13.90
N SER A 126 10.92 -0.67 14.61
CA SER A 126 11.56 -0.04 15.76
C SER A 126 11.77 -1.05 16.90
N PHE A 127 10.74 -1.83 17.22
CA PHE A 127 10.85 -2.91 18.20
C PHE A 127 11.85 -3.98 17.74
N ASN A 128 11.75 -4.45 16.49
CA ASN A 128 12.63 -5.50 15.98
C ASN A 128 14.11 -5.10 16.02
N SER A 129 14.40 -3.83 15.77
CA SER A 129 15.76 -3.30 15.91
C SER A 129 16.26 -3.35 17.34
N LEU A 130 15.44 -2.92 18.32
CA LEU A 130 15.78 -3.03 19.74
C LEU A 130 15.99 -4.50 20.12
N ARG A 131 15.06 -5.38 19.75
CA ARG A 131 15.17 -6.84 19.98
C ARG A 131 16.50 -7.39 19.46
N VAL A 132 16.91 -7.03 18.24
CA VAL A 132 18.19 -7.46 17.67
C VAL A 132 19.38 -6.88 18.43
N GLN A 133 19.30 -5.64 18.91
CA GLN A 133 20.34 -5.03 19.74
C GLN A 133 20.49 -5.76 21.07
N THR A 134 19.39 -5.99 21.80
CA THR A 134 19.35 -6.75 23.05
C THR A 134 19.85 -8.18 22.83
N MET A 135 19.39 -8.85 21.78
CA MET A 135 19.85 -10.20 21.40
C MET A 135 21.37 -10.27 21.22
N LYS A 136 21.98 -9.25 20.59
CA LYS A 136 23.44 -9.23 20.33
C LYS A 136 24.29 -9.04 21.60
N GLN A 137 23.70 -8.65 22.72
CA GLN A 137 24.42 -8.52 24.00
C GLN A 137 24.68 -9.89 24.65
N PHE A 138 23.88 -10.90 24.29
CA PHE A 138 24.00 -12.25 24.84
C PHE A 138 24.92 -13.15 23.99
N LYS A 139 25.53 -14.15 24.64
CA LYS A 139 26.32 -15.19 23.96
C LYS A 139 25.41 -16.07 23.09
N LYS A 140 25.88 -16.52 21.92
CA LYS A 140 25.06 -17.30 20.95
C LYS A 140 24.46 -18.60 21.51
N GLN A 141 25.10 -19.18 22.52
CA GLN A 141 24.68 -20.45 23.15
C GLN A 141 23.64 -20.24 24.27
N SER A 142 23.50 -19.02 24.78
CA SER A 142 22.60 -18.67 25.88
C SER A 142 21.13 -18.90 25.52
N ARG A 143 20.28 -19.10 26.54
CA ARG A 143 18.83 -19.32 26.35
C ARG A 143 18.19 -18.03 25.83
N GLU A 144 18.59 -16.90 26.37
CA GLU A 144 18.19 -15.53 26.05
C GLU A 144 18.43 -15.19 24.58
N TYR A 145 19.64 -15.49 24.07
CA TYR A 145 19.95 -15.28 22.65
C TYR A 145 19.01 -16.08 21.75
N LYS A 146 18.75 -17.35 22.10
CA LYS A 146 17.86 -18.23 21.33
C LYS A 146 16.41 -17.73 21.40
N LEU A 147 15.92 -17.35 22.58
CA LEU A 147 14.57 -16.81 22.80
C LEU A 147 14.32 -15.59 21.93
N LEU A 148 15.29 -14.69 21.83
CA LEU A 148 15.14 -13.51 21.00
C LEU A 148 15.30 -13.83 19.51
N LYS A 149 16.09 -14.85 19.13
CA LYS A 149 16.43 -15.16 17.72
C LYS A 149 15.46 -16.08 17.01
N SER A 150 15.20 -17.28 17.54
CA SER A 150 14.45 -18.32 16.83
C SER A 150 12.97 -17.94 16.68
N THR A 151 12.40 -17.38 17.74
CA THR A 151 10.97 -17.06 17.83
C THR A 151 10.65 -15.60 17.52
N TRP A 152 11.54 -14.89 16.81
CA TRP A 152 11.41 -13.46 16.48
C TRP A 152 10.05 -13.07 15.87
N LYS A 153 9.41 -14.00 15.13
CA LYS A 153 8.08 -13.80 14.54
C LYS A 153 6.98 -13.66 15.58
N LEU A 154 7.07 -14.38 16.70
CA LEU A 154 6.05 -14.34 17.77
C LEU A 154 5.95 -12.95 18.37
N TYR A 155 7.07 -12.26 18.56
CA TYR A 155 7.07 -10.89 19.07
C TYR A 155 6.43 -9.86 18.13
N LEU A 156 6.29 -10.17 16.83
CA LEU A 156 5.62 -9.28 15.87
C LEU A 156 4.15 -9.64 15.67
N MET A 157 3.72 -10.80 16.18
CA MET A 157 2.32 -11.19 16.20
C MET A 157 1.56 -10.39 17.26
N LYS A 158 0.25 -10.24 17.05
CA LYS A 158 -0.62 -9.67 18.07
C LYS A 158 -0.63 -10.59 19.28
N TYR A 159 -0.45 -10.02 20.47
CA TYR A 159 -0.38 -10.79 21.70
C TYR A 159 -1.60 -11.71 21.91
N ASP A 160 -2.80 -11.20 21.61
CA ASP A 160 -4.06 -11.98 21.72
C ASP A 160 -4.14 -13.19 20.77
N LYS A 161 -3.34 -13.20 19.70
CA LYS A 161 -3.27 -14.29 18.73
C LYS A 161 -2.23 -15.34 19.07
N LEU A 162 -1.42 -15.12 20.11
CA LEU A 162 -0.44 -16.10 20.56
C LEU A 162 -1.16 -17.32 21.15
N ASN A 163 -0.60 -18.49 20.90
CA ASN A 163 -1.10 -19.71 21.51
C ASN A 163 -0.75 -19.75 23.01
N LYS A 164 -1.77 -19.72 23.86
CA LYS A 164 -1.69 -19.76 25.32
C LYS A 164 -1.99 -21.13 25.92
N LYS A 165 -2.58 -22.05 25.14
CA LYS A 165 -3.21 -23.27 25.66
C LYS A 165 -2.41 -24.53 25.38
N THR A 166 -1.85 -24.68 24.18
CA THR A 166 -1.16 -25.91 23.79
C THR A 166 0.35 -25.68 23.83
N PRO A 167 1.06 -26.18 24.85
CA PRO A 167 2.51 -26.16 24.87
C PRO A 167 3.05 -27.07 23.76
N TYR A 168 4.17 -26.70 23.15
CA TYR A 168 4.89 -27.55 22.21
C TYR A 168 6.34 -27.68 22.66
N TYR A 169 6.95 -28.82 22.35
CA TYR A 169 8.37 -29.02 22.64
C TYR A 169 9.21 -28.22 21.65
N ASP A 170 10.00 -27.27 22.16
CA ASP A 170 10.95 -26.52 21.35
C ASP A 170 12.36 -27.03 21.60
N TRP A 171 12.97 -27.60 20.56
CA TRP A 171 14.30 -28.21 20.64
C TRP A 171 15.41 -27.20 20.99
N HIS A 172 15.21 -25.90 20.73
CA HIS A 172 16.20 -24.87 21.04
C HIS A 172 16.29 -24.60 22.55
N PHE A 173 15.15 -24.72 23.24
CA PHE A 173 15.00 -24.48 24.68
C PHE A 173 15.04 -25.77 25.50
N LYS A 174 14.82 -26.93 24.85
CA LYS A 174 14.67 -28.25 25.46
C LYS A 174 13.54 -28.28 26.50
N ASP A 175 12.43 -27.63 26.17
CA ASP A 175 11.34 -27.37 27.10
C ASP A 175 9.97 -27.37 26.38
N TYR A 176 8.90 -27.58 27.15
CA TYR A 176 7.51 -27.52 26.69
C TYR A 176 6.92 -26.16 27.03
N LEU A 177 6.90 -25.26 26.05
CA LEU A 177 6.46 -23.87 26.26
C LEU A 177 5.30 -23.53 25.34
N THR A 178 4.42 -22.65 25.81
CA THR A 178 3.42 -21.99 24.97
C THR A 178 4.09 -20.82 24.24
N GLN A 179 3.46 -20.32 23.18
CA GLN A 179 3.99 -19.16 22.46
C GLN A 179 4.02 -17.91 23.36
N GLU A 180 3.06 -17.79 24.27
CA GLU A 180 3.01 -16.72 25.26
C GLU A 180 4.20 -16.79 26.23
N HIS A 181 4.46 -17.97 26.82
CA HIS A 181 5.61 -18.13 27.73
C HIS A 181 6.94 -17.81 27.03
N VAL A 182 7.12 -18.27 25.79
CA VAL A 182 8.34 -17.95 25.01
C VAL A 182 8.52 -16.45 24.82
N VAL A 183 7.43 -15.71 24.57
CA VAL A 183 7.49 -14.25 24.41
C VAL A 183 7.79 -13.59 25.74
N LEU A 184 7.09 -13.95 26.82
CA LEU A 184 7.29 -13.36 28.15
C LEU A 184 8.72 -13.60 28.66
N ASP A 185 9.23 -14.83 28.61
CA ASP A 185 10.62 -15.17 28.98
C ASP A 185 11.65 -14.34 28.18
N GLY A 186 11.35 -14.06 26.91
CA GLY A 186 12.21 -13.22 26.08
C GLY A 186 12.16 -11.73 26.44
N LEU A 187 11.00 -11.24 26.88
CA LEU A 187 10.84 -9.85 27.34
C LEU A 187 11.51 -9.62 28.69
N ASP A 188 11.57 -10.63 29.56
CA ASP A 188 12.27 -10.58 30.85
C ASP A 188 13.78 -10.30 30.72
N CYS A 189 14.34 -10.50 29.53
CA CYS A 189 15.74 -10.17 29.24
C CYS A 189 16.07 -8.67 29.41
N SER A 190 15.09 -7.77 29.26
CA SER A 190 15.31 -6.33 29.39
C SER A 190 14.02 -5.56 29.63
N LYS A 191 14.00 -4.71 30.66
CA LYS A 191 12.82 -3.87 30.95
C LYS A 191 12.49 -2.88 29.84
N GLU A 192 13.50 -2.37 29.14
CA GLU A 192 13.32 -1.49 27.99
C GLU A 192 12.67 -2.23 26.82
N LEU A 193 13.04 -3.50 26.59
CA LEU A 193 12.46 -4.35 25.56
C LEU A 193 10.99 -4.65 25.86
N GLU A 194 10.68 -5.03 27.10
CA GLU A 194 9.34 -5.28 27.58
C GLU A 194 8.43 -4.05 27.41
N ASN A 195 8.84 -2.89 27.91
CA ASN A 195 8.08 -1.64 27.75
C ASN A 195 7.83 -1.32 26.26
N THR A 196 8.87 -1.46 25.42
CA THR A 196 8.77 -1.19 23.98
C THR A 196 7.80 -2.16 23.29
N TYR A 197 7.77 -3.42 23.71
CA TYR A 197 6.83 -4.42 23.20
C TYR A 197 5.39 -4.03 23.54
N TRP A 198 5.10 -3.70 24.80
CA TRP A 198 3.75 -3.35 25.21
C TRP A 198 3.25 -2.07 24.55
N VAL A 199 4.09 -1.05 24.42
CA VAL A 199 3.74 0.17 23.66
C VAL A 199 3.39 -0.17 22.21
N MET A 200 4.17 -1.03 21.55
CA MET A 200 3.88 -1.48 20.19
C MET A 200 2.53 -2.21 20.11
N GLN A 201 2.27 -3.17 21.00
CA GLN A 201 1.02 -3.94 21.02
C GLN A 201 -0.19 -3.05 21.30
N ASP A 202 -0.08 -2.14 22.27
CA ASP A 202 -1.15 -1.18 22.60
C ASP A 202 -1.45 -0.24 21.43
N PHE A 203 -0.43 0.23 20.71
CA PHE A 203 -0.61 1.02 19.50
C PHE A 203 -1.31 0.21 18.41
N MET A 204 -0.88 -1.03 18.17
CA MET A 204 -1.47 -1.90 17.15
C MET A 204 -2.94 -2.21 17.45
N ALA A 205 -3.27 -2.44 18.73
CA ALA A 205 -4.63 -2.64 19.18
C ALA A 205 -5.49 -1.37 19.02
N ALA A 206 -4.94 -0.20 19.40
CA ALA A 206 -5.66 1.06 19.27
C ALA A 206 -5.92 1.45 17.80
N ILE A 207 -4.97 1.21 16.89
CA ILE A 207 -5.18 1.39 15.43
C ILE A 207 -6.29 0.46 14.92
N GLN A 208 -6.31 -0.81 15.36
CA GLN A 208 -7.33 -1.76 14.93
C GLN A 208 -8.73 -1.37 15.43
N ASN A 209 -8.83 -0.95 16.69
CA ASN A 209 -10.09 -0.61 17.33
C ASN A 209 -10.55 0.83 17.01
N LYS A 210 -9.78 1.57 16.21
CA LYS A 210 -9.99 3.00 15.93
C LYS A 210 -10.11 3.86 17.19
N ASP A 211 -9.35 3.51 18.23
CA ASP A 211 -9.38 4.20 19.51
C ASP A 211 -8.39 5.38 19.51
N GLU A 212 -8.90 6.54 19.12
CA GLU A 212 -8.14 7.78 19.11
C GLU A 212 -7.64 8.17 20.50
N LYS A 213 -8.46 8.00 21.55
CA LYS A 213 -8.11 8.40 22.92
C LYS A 213 -6.92 7.61 23.42
N LYS A 214 -6.89 6.30 23.18
CA LYS A 214 -5.76 5.44 23.55
C LYS A 214 -4.48 5.84 22.81
N ILE A 215 -4.55 6.20 21.52
CA ILE A 215 -3.38 6.68 20.77
C ILE A 215 -2.85 7.99 21.34
N ILE A 216 -3.72 8.93 21.67
CA ILE A 216 -3.32 10.20 22.30
C ILE A 216 -2.60 9.91 23.62
N HIS A 217 -3.18 9.07 24.48
CA HIS A 217 -2.54 8.66 25.72
C HIS A 217 -1.15 8.03 25.49
N LEU A 218 -1.04 7.09 24.55
CA LEU A 218 0.23 6.42 24.23
C LEU A 218 1.29 7.37 23.68
N LEU A 219 0.91 8.34 22.83
CA LEU A 219 1.82 9.37 22.34
C LEU A 219 2.34 10.23 23.50
N HIS A 220 1.49 10.60 24.45
CA HIS A 220 1.90 11.42 25.60
C HIS A 220 2.59 10.65 26.73
N SER A 221 2.65 9.31 26.63
CA SER A 221 3.31 8.47 27.64
C SER A 221 4.81 8.81 27.78
N LYS A 222 5.32 8.70 29.02
CA LYS A 222 6.74 8.88 29.38
C LYS A 222 7.46 7.56 29.62
N GLN A 223 6.92 6.45 29.10
CA GLN A 223 7.52 5.13 29.29
C GLN A 223 8.92 5.08 28.67
N ALA A 224 9.85 4.43 29.36
CA ALA A 224 11.19 4.18 28.85
C ALA A 224 11.11 3.13 27.74
N VAL A 225 11.29 3.58 26.50
CA VAL A 225 11.26 2.76 25.29
C VAL A 225 12.58 2.88 24.53
N GLY A 226 12.86 1.89 23.68
CA GLY A 226 14.01 1.89 22.78
C GLY A 226 14.18 3.19 22.02
N LYS A 227 15.43 3.63 21.82
CA LYS A 227 15.78 4.85 21.07
C LYS A 227 15.03 4.98 19.74
N GLN A 228 14.94 3.91 18.95
CA GLN A 228 14.24 3.93 17.67
C GLN A 228 12.71 4.03 17.82
N MET A 229 12.14 3.36 18.84
CA MET A 229 10.71 3.50 19.14
C MET A 229 10.39 4.94 19.55
N HIS A 230 11.23 5.55 20.39
CA HIS A 230 11.09 6.95 20.77
C HIS A 230 11.08 7.88 19.54
N GLN A 231 12.00 7.67 18.58
CA GLN A 231 12.02 8.43 17.32
C GLN A 231 10.76 8.22 16.48
N THR A 232 10.22 7.00 16.43
CA THR A 232 8.94 6.69 15.77
C THR A 232 7.78 7.45 16.43
N LEU A 233 7.70 7.44 17.76
CA LEU A 233 6.68 8.19 18.51
C LEU A 233 6.81 9.70 18.30
N LEU A 234 8.03 10.25 18.24
CA LEU A 234 8.26 11.65 17.89
C LEU A 234 7.79 11.96 16.46
N THR A 235 8.00 11.04 15.53
CA THR A 235 7.53 11.20 14.14
C THR A 235 5.99 11.22 14.08
N PHE A 236 5.33 10.38 14.86
CA PHE A 236 3.87 10.41 15.00
C PHE A 236 3.38 11.71 15.65
N LYS A 237 4.05 12.21 16.70
CA LYS A 237 3.75 13.52 17.31
C LYS A 237 3.89 14.68 16.32
N ARG A 238 4.92 14.68 15.48
CA ARG A 238 5.11 15.71 14.43
C ARG A 238 4.00 15.68 13.38
N ASN A 239 3.43 14.50 13.12
CA ASN A 239 2.33 14.29 12.17
C ASN A 239 1.01 13.98 12.88
N TYR A 240 0.80 14.55 14.06
CA TYR A 240 -0.29 14.19 14.98
C TYR A 240 -1.67 14.18 14.31
N THR A 241 -2.01 15.26 13.60
CA THR A 241 -3.30 15.38 12.89
C THR A 241 -3.46 14.30 11.82
N GLY A 242 -2.41 14.04 11.03
CA GLY A 242 -2.44 13.01 10.00
C GLY A 242 -2.54 11.59 10.56
N VAL A 243 -1.92 11.34 11.71
CA VAL A 243 -2.01 10.08 12.45
C VAL A 243 -3.44 9.84 12.95
N LEU A 244 -4.07 10.84 13.58
CA LEU A 244 -5.46 10.73 14.02
C LEU A 244 -6.42 10.51 12.84
N ASN A 245 -6.25 11.29 11.76
CA ASN A 245 -7.01 11.10 10.53
C ASN A 245 -6.80 9.70 9.92
N GLY A 246 -5.58 9.15 10.00
CA GLY A 246 -5.27 7.79 9.57
C GLY A 246 -6.08 6.71 10.30
N ILE A 247 -6.37 6.94 11.58
CA ILE A 247 -7.10 5.99 12.43
C ILE A 247 -8.63 6.11 12.20
N SER A 248 -9.14 7.34 12.11
CA SER A 248 -10.57 7.62 11.96
C SER A 248 -11.08 7.34 10.55
N SER A 249 -10.26 7.61 9.53
CA SER A 249 -10.61 7.49 8.12
C SER A 249 -10.77 6.05 7.65
N SER A 250 -11.65 5.87 6.65
CA SER A 250 -11.77 4.63 5.88
C SER A 250 -10.62 4.46 4.89
N TYR A 251 -10.04 5.56 4.39
CA TYR A 251 -9.01 5.56 3.36
C TYR A 251 -7.68 4.98 3.86
N SER A 252 -6.95 4.31 2.97
CA SER A 252 -5.62 3.77 3.24
C SER A 252 -4.82 3.64 1.94
N ASN A 253 -3.51 3.45 2.05
CA ASN A 253 -2.65 3.17 0.89
C ASN A 253 -2.74 1.69 0.43
N GLY A 254 -3.73 0.92 0.90
CA GLY A 254 -3.90 -0.49 0.50
C GLY A 254 -4.11 -0.68 -1.00
N CYS A 255 -4.84 0.25 -1.66
CA CYS A 255 -5.03 0.24 -3.11
C CYS A 255 -3.72 0.42 -3.88
N LEU A 256 -2.87 1.34 -3.41
CA LEU A 256 -1.52 1.58 -3.93
C LEU A 256 -0.63 0.33 -3.83
N GLU A 257 -0.74 -0.45 -2.75
CA GLU A 257 0.02 -1.70 -2.64
C GLU A 257 -0.39 -2.70 -3.75
N GLY A 258 -1.68 -2.79 -4.06
CA GLY A 258 -2.21 -3.59 -5.17
C GLY A 258 -1.63 -3.14 -6.52
N VAL A 259 -1.71 -1.85 -6.82
CA VAL A 259 -1.17 -1.27 -8.06
C VAL A 259 0.34 -1.45 -8.14
N ASN A 260 1.07 -1.19 -7.06
CA ASN A 260 2.53 -1.39 -6.99
C ASN A 260 2.92 -2.86 -7.21
N ARG A 261 2.13 -3.82 -6.71
CA ARG A 261 2.34 -5.24 -7.00
C ARG A 261 2.11 -5.56 -8.48
N LYS A 262 1.06 -5.00 -9.09
CA LYS A 262 0.78 -5.13 -10.53
C LYS A 262 1.91 -4.56 -11.38
N ILE A 263 2.40 -3.37 -11.06
CA ILE A 263 3.55 -2.74 -11.74
C ILE A 263 4.79 -3.64 -11.63
N LYS A 264 5.11 -4.15 -10.43
CA LYS A 264 6.23 -5.08 -10.24
C LYS A 264 6.06 -6.37 -11.06
N GLN A 265 4.84 -6.86 -11.22
CA GLN A 265 4.57 -8.03 -12.07
C GLN A 265 4.83 -7.71 -13.55
N ILE A 266 4.34 -6.57 -14.04
CA ILE A 266 4.59 -6.08 -15.41
C ILE A 266 6.11 -6.03 -15.67
N GLU A 267 6.88 -5.44 -14.75
CA GLU A 267 8.33 -5.37 -14.89
C GLU A 267 9.01 -6.75 -14.88
N ARG A 268 8.53 -7.70 -14.07
CA ARG A 268 9.07 -9.07 -14.04
C ARG A 268 8.80 -9.81 -15.35
N THR A 269 7.59 -9.69 -15.91
CA THR A 269 7.22 -10.35 -17.17
C THR A 269 8.04 -9.85 -18.36
N THR A 270 8.52 -8.61 -18.33
CA THR A 270 9.34 -8.04 -19.42
C THR A 270 10.84 -8.07 -19.15
N TYR A 271 11.28 -8.64 -18.02
CA TYR A 271 12.67 -8.56 -17.56
C TYR A 271 13.19 -7.11 -17.40
N GLY A 272 12.29 -6.22 -16.99
CA GLY A 272 12.55 -4.80 -16.80
C GLY A 272 12.27 -3.95 -18.04
N TYR A 273 12.30 -2.63 -17.84
CA TYR A 273 12.18 -1.62 -18.88
C TYR A 273 13.40 -0.70 -18.85
N SER A 274 13.97 -0.40 -20.02
CA SER A 274 15.03 0.61 -20.16
C SER A 274 14.47 2.03 -20.31
N ASN A 275 13.24 2.17 -20.81
CA ASN A 275 12.58 3.44 -21.08
C ASN A 275 11.33 3.60 -20.20
N PHE A 276 11.30 4.69 -19.42
CA PHE A 276 10.18 5.03 -18.54
C PHE A 276 8.86 5.24 -19.30
N ARG A 277 8.90 5.83 -20.51
CA ARG A 277 7.71 6.05 -21.33
C ARG A 277 7.07 4.73 -21.75
N HIS A 278 7.87 3.73 -22.10
CA HIS A 278 7.37 2.39 -22.46
C HIS A 278 6.75 1.67 -21.27
N LEU A 279 7.33 1.82 -20.08
CA LEU A 279 6.73 1.32 -18.84
C LEU A 279 5.37 1.99 -18.59
N LEU A 280 5.28 3.32 -18.70
CA LEU A 280 4.05 4.07 -18.49
C LEU A 280 2.94 3.65 -19.47
N ILE A 281 3.28 3.51 -20.76
CA ILE A 281 2.32 3.04 -21.78
C ILE A 281 1.81 1.65 -21.41
N ARG A 282 2.69 0.72 -21.01
CA ARG A 282 2.26 -0.62 -20.63
C ARG A 282 1.34 -0.60 -19.42
N ILE A 283 1.67 0.17 -18.39
CA ILE A 283 0.81 0.31 -17.20
C ILE A 283 -0.57 0.81 -17.63
N ARG A 284 -0.65 1.88 -18.43
CA ARG A 284 -1.94 2.41 -18.86
C ARG A 284 -2.74 1.47 -19.80
N LEU A 285 -2.07 0.66 -20.62
CA LEU A 285 -2.73 -0.38 -21.42
C LEU A 285 -3.34 -1.47 -20.54
N GLU A 286 -2.62 -1.96 -19.53
CA GLU A 286 -3.11 -2.97 -18.59
C GLU A 286 -4.24 -2.44 -17.69
N GLU A 287 -4.34 -1.13 -17.48
CA GLU A 287 -5.50 -0.50 -16.83
C GLU A 287 -6.72 -0.46 -17.77
N ASN A 288 -6.53 -0.10 -19.04
CA ASN A 288 -7.62 -0.03 -20.03
C ASN A 288 -8.17 -1.40 -20.44
N ILE A 289 -7.32 -2.44 -20.53
CA ILE A 289 -7.77 -3.81 -20.83
C ILE A 289 -8.70 -4.34 -19.73
N ILE A 290 -8.51 -3.92 -18.47
CA ILE A 290 -9.42 -4.26 -17.37
C ILE A 290 -10.77 -3.55 -17.54
N LYS A 291 -10.77 -2.29 -18.02
CA LYS A 291 -12.02 -1.55 -18.31
C LYS A 291 -12.86 -2.18 -19.43
N GLU A 292 -12.23 -2.83 -20.41
CA GLU A 292 -12.95 -3.58 -21.45
C GLU A 292 -13.50 -4.93 -20.93
N LYS A 293 -12.95 -5.46 -19.84
CA LYS A 293 -13.38 -6.71 -19.19
C LYS A 293 -14.44 -6.51 -18.09
N GLU A 294 -14.50 -5.35 -17.45
CA GLU A 294 -15.69 -4.99 -16.67
C GLU A 294 -16.88 -4.84 -17.62
N PRO A 295 -18.09 -5.32 -17.28
CA PRO A 295 -19.13 -5.55 -18.27
C PRO A 295 -19.53 -4.22 -18.91
N ASN A 296 -19.03 -3.99 -20.12
CA ASN A 296 -19.68 -3.18 -21.11
C ASN A 296 -21.15 -3.63 -21.12
N SER A 297 -22.03 -2.77 -20.61
CA SER A 297 -23.48 -2.89 -20.66
C SER A 297 -24.02 -2.97 -22.10
N PHE A 298 -23.16 -3.05 -23.11
CA PHE A 298 -23.48 -3.45 -24.48
C PHE A 298 -23.96 -4.90 -24.62
N PHE A 299 -23.60 -5.82 -23.71
CA PHE A 299 -24.13 -7.19 -23.75
C PHE A 299 -25.51 -7.37 -23.10
N LYS A 300 -26.11 -6.32 -22.51
CA LYS A 300 -27.50 -6.39 -22.02
C LYS A 300 -28.56 -5.97 -23.05
N LEU A 301 -28.16 -5.38 -24.19
CA LEU A 301 -29.09 -5.00 -25.26
C LEU A 301 -29.26 -6.12 -26.32
N SER A 302 -28.35 -7.08 -26.42
CA SER A 302 -28.51 -8.25 -27.30
C SER A 302 -29.51 -9.29 -26.75
N ASP A 303 -29.68 -9.35 -25.44
CA ASP A 303 -30.62 -10.28 -24.79
C ASP A 303 -32.07 -9.77 -24.71
N SER A 304 -32.27 -8.44 -24.79
CA SER A 304 -33.62 -7.85 -24.89
C SER A 304 -34.18 -7.88 -26.32
N PHE A 305 -33.33 -7.91 -27.35
CA PHE A 305 -33.77 -8.07 -28.74
C PHE A 305 -34.11 -9.53 -29.08
N SER A 306 -33.36 -10.51 -28.54
CA SER A 306 -33.64 -11.93 -28.77
C SER A 306 -34.93 -12.42 -28.10
N LYS A 307 -35.35 -11.82 -26.98
CA LYS A 307 -36.63 -12.14 -26.31
C LYS A 307 -37.86 -11.53 -26.97
N THR A 308 -37.71 -10.46 -27.74
CA THR A 308 -38.83 -9.82 -28.45
C THR A 308 -39.15 -10.55 -29.76
N ILE A 309 -38.14 -11.13 -30.43
CA ILE A 309 -38.31 -11.90 -31.67
C ILE A 309 -38.90 -13.31 -31.40
N HIS A 310 -38.62 -13.90 -30.23
CA HIS A 310 -39.18 -15.22 -29.89
C HIS A 310 -40.66 -15.18 -29.44
N GLN A 311 -41.20 -14.02 -29.03
CA GLN A 311 -42.61 -13.86 -28.69
C GLN A 311 -43.50 -13.48 -29.89
N GLN A 312 -42.94 -12.96 -30.99
CA GLN A 312 -43.71 -12.68 -32.21
C GLN A 312 -43.82 -13.88 -33.16
N ASN A 313 -42.91 -14.86 -33.10
CA ASN A 313 -42.90 -16.04 -33.97
C ASN A 313 -43.75 -17.24 -33.45
N LEU A 314 -44.53 -17.06 -32.38
CA LEU A 314 -45.47 -18.08 -31.88
C LEU A 314 -46.95 -17.76 -32.19
N ILE A 315 -47.25 -16.66 -32.89
CA ILE A 315 -48.64 -16.23 -33.14
C ILE A 315 -49.12 -16.53 -34.57
N ASN A 316 -48.25 -16.83 -35.55
CA ASN A 316 -48.70 -17.09 -36.92
C ASN A 316 -48.15 -18.40 -37.50
N SER A 317 -48.87 -19.50 -37.23
CA SER A 317 -48.89 -20.67 -38.11
C SER A 317 -50.30 -21.25 -38.13
N PRO A 318 -51.08 -21.06 -39.21
CA PRO A 318 -52.26 -21.85 -39.50
C PRO A 318 -51.90 -22.99 -40.46
N TYR A 319 -52.17 -24.21 -40.01
CA TYR A 319 -52.74 -25.38 -40.69
C TYR A 319 -52.51 -25.59 -42.21
N PHE A 320 -52.07 -26.83 -42.51
CA PHE A 320 -52.54 -27.78 -43.56
C PHE A 320 -52.82 -27.20 -44.96
N TYR A 321 -52.17 -27.61 -46.05
CA TYR A 321 -51.91 -28.94 -46.59
C TYR A 321 -50.66 -28.92 -47.48
#